data_AF-A0A2T9JFC5-F1
#
_entry.id   AF-A0A2T9JFC5-F1
#
_cell.length_a   1.000
_cell.length_b   1.000
_cell.length_c   1.000
_cell.angle_alpha   90.00
_cell.angle_beta   90.00
_cell.angle_gamma   90.00
#
_symmetry.space_group_name_H-M   'P 1'
#
loop_
_entity.id
_entity.type
_entity.pdbx_description
1 polymer ?
#
loop_
_entity_poly.entity_id
_entity_poly.type
_entity_poly.pdbx_seq_one_letter_code
_entity_poly.pdbx_strand_id
1 'polypeptide(L)' 'MLTAAPPASDCQVELDIAAGRYTWSVTRPDGMQLSGQAEDPTFARNQSHLAAVMLDAFASLKRRRF' A
#
# COMPACT_ATOMS: atom_id res chain seq x y z
N MET A 1 13.54 -3.25 -18.03
CA MET A 1 12.26 -2.59 -17.68
C MET A 1 11.70 -3.31 -16.46
N LEU A 2 11.75 -2.70 -15.28
CA LEU A 2 11.19 -3.27 -14.05
C LEU A 2 9.68 -3.06 -14.09
N THR A 3 8.95 -4.08 -14.54
CA THR A 3 7.49 -4.14 -14.42
C THR A 3 7.16 -4.19 -12.94
N ALA A 4 6.70 -3.07 -12.39
CA ALA A 4 5.94 -3.10 -11.16
C ALA A 4 4.69 -3.92 -11.47
N ALA A 5 4.53 -5.08 -10.84
CA ALA A 5 3.27 -5.81 -10.91
C ALA A 5 2.14 -4.83 -10.53
N PRO A 6 1.01 -4.81 -11.26
CA PRO A 6 -0.13 -4.00 -10.84
C PRO A 6 -0.45 -4.36 -9.38
N PRO A 7 -0.84 -3.39 -8.52
CA PRO A 7 -1.25 -3.72 -7.17
C PRO A 7 -2.31 -4.80 -7.28
N ALA A 8 -2.07 -5.95 -6.65
CA ALA A 8 -2.88 -7.16 -6.82
C ALA A 8 -4.32 -7.02 -6.31
N SER A 9 -4.76 -5.82 -5.95
CA SER A 9 -5.93 -5.59 -5.14
C SER A 9 -6.51 -4.22 -5.48
N ASP A 10 -7.83 -4.09 -5.36
CA ASP A 10 -8.62 -2.87 -5.38
C ASP A 10 -8.22 -1.83 -4.29
N CYS A 11 -7.02 -1.94 -3.73
CA CYS A 11 -6.46 -1.03 -2.76
C CYS A 11 -6.20 0.33 -3.40
N GLN A 12 -6.77 1.37 -2.80
CA GLN A 12 -6.48 2.76 -3.15
C GLN A 12 -5.19 3.17 -2.47
N VAL A 13 -4.23 3.67 -3.23
CA VAL A 13 -2.97 4.20 -2.73
C VAL A 13 -2.98 5.71 -2.85
N GLU A 14 -2.72 6.39 -1.74
CA GLU A 14 -2.60 7.84 -1.67
C GLU A 14 -1.17 8.19 -1.21
N LEU A 15 -0.53 9.13 -1.90
CA LEU A 15 0.80 9.62 -1.58
C LEU A 15 0.75 11.14 -1.52
N ASP A 16 0.99 11.69 -0.35
CA ASP A 16 1.01 13.13 -0.09
C ASP A 16 2.42 13.59 0.30
N ILE A 17 2.75 14.82 -0.07
CA ILE A 17 4.05 15.43 0.19
C ILE A 17 3.82 16.70 0.99
N ALA A 18 4.15 16.65 2.28
CA ALA A 18 4.02 17.77 3.19
C ALA A 18 5.36 18.07 3.88
N ALA A 19 5.85 19.31 3.73
CA ALA A 19 7.04 19.81 4.43
C ALA A 19 8.31 18.91 4.30
N GLY A 20 8.51 18.30 3.12
CA GLY A 20 9.65 17.40 2.87
C GLY A 20 9.50 15.98 3.44
N ARG A 21 8.32 15.64 3.96
CA ARG A 21 7.94 14.28 4.34
C ARG A 21 6.91 13.74 3.36
N TYR A 22 7.09 12.48 3.00
CA TYR A 22 6.20 11.71 2.16
C TYR A 22 5.32 10.85 3.04
N THR A 23 4.05 11.19 3.12
CA THR A 23 3.04 10.35 3.79
C THR A 23 2.37 9.49 2.75
N TRP A 24 2.20 8.20 3.05
CA TRP A 24 1.50 7.27 2.19
C TRP A 24 0.35 6.61 2.97
N SER A 25 -0.74 6.33 2.28
CA SER A 25 -1.82 5.50 2.80
C SER A 25 -2.29 4.50 1.75
N VAL A 26 -2.71 3.32 2.21
CA VAL A 26 -3.24 2.24 1.39
C VAL A 26 -4.52 1.76 2.03
N THR A 27 -5.62 1.90 1.32
CA THR A 27 -6.96 1.55 1.81
C THR A 27 -7.55 0.45 0.94
N ARG A 28 -7.96 -0.65 1.55
CA ARG A 28 -8.63 -1.78 0.88
C ARG A 28 -10.15 -1.53 0.82
N PRO A 29 -10.90 -2.11 -0.13
CA PRO A 29 -12.36 -1.86 -0.25
C PRO A 29 -13.20 -2.28 0.95
N ASP A 30 -12.69 -3.15 1.81
CA ASP A 30 -13.37 -3.53 3.06
C ASP A 30 -13.14 -2.52 4.20
N GLY A 31 -12.47 -1.40 3.92
CA GLY A 31 -12.16 -0.34 4.87
C GLY A 31 -10.87 -0.54 5.67
N MET A 32 -10.10 -1.61 5.43
CA MET A 32 -8.81 -1.78 6.09
C MET A 32 -7.78 -0.81 5.51
N GLN A 33 -7.15 -0.02 6.38
CA GLN A 33 -6.17 0.99 5.98
C GLN A 33 -4.80 0.76 6.66
N LEU A 34 -3.73 0.96 5.90
CA LEU A 34 -2.36 1.10 6.39
C LEU A 34 -1.81 2.44 5.95
N SER A 35 -1.05 3.10 6.81
CA SER A 35 -0.42 4.38 6.49
C SER A 35 0.96 4.48 7.11
N GLY A 36 1.82 5.29 6.51
CA GLY A 36 3.15 5.56 7.02
C GLY A 36 3.71 6.88 6.52
N GLN A 37 4.90 7.21 7.02
CA GLN A 37 5.65 8.38 6.60
C GLN A 37 7.09 7.96 6.28
N ALA A 38 7.70 8.65 5.32
CA ALA A 38 9.09 8.48 4.92
C ALA A 38 9.68 9.83 4.49
N GLU A 39 10.98 9.99 4.65
CA GLU A 39 11.71 11.19 4.20
C GLU A 39 12.11 11.10 2.72
N ASP A 40 12.18 9.88 2.19
CA ASP A 40 12.54 9.60 0.79
C ASP A 40 11.32 9.15 -0.04
N PRO A 41 11.09 9.74 -1.23
CA PRO A 41 9.95 9.41 -2.08
C PRO A 41 9.97 7.97 -2.59
N THR A 42 11.16 7.45 -2.88
CA THR A 42 11.33 6.07 -3.37
C THR A 42 11.00 5.08 -2.26
N PHE A 43 11.45 5.38 -1.04
CA PHE A 43 11.13 4.58 0.13
C PHE A 43 9.64 4.63 0.48
N ALA A 44 9.00 5.79 0.43
CA ALA A 44 7.56 5.94 0.62
C ALA A 44 6.77 5.09 -0.38
N ARG A 45 7.15 5.16 -1.67
CA ARG A 45 6.53 4.37 -2.73
C ARG A 45 6.71 2.87 -2.51
N ASN A 46 7.92 2.42 -2.17
CA ASN A 46 8.19 1.01 -1.90
C ASN A 46 7.40 0.49 -0.69
N GLN A 47 7.29 1.28 0.38
CA GLN A 47 6.47 0.94 1.53
C GLN A 47 4.97 0.83 1.18
N SER A 48 4.44 1.79 0.41
CA SER A 48 3.04 1.75 -0.02
C SER A 48 2.72 0.50 -0.87
N HIS A 49 3.64 0.11 -1.77
CA HIS A 49 3.48 -1.11 -2.55
C HIS A 49 3.54 -2.38 -1.67
N LEU A 50 4.49 -2.45 -0.73
CA LEU A 50 4.58 -3.56 0.21
C LEU A 50 3.30 -3.66 1.05
N ALA A 51 2.79 -2.54 1.54
CA ALA A 51 1.55 -2.48 2.31
C ALA A 51 0.35 -2.98 1.49
N ALA A 52 0.23 -2.61 0.22
CA ALA A 52 -0.80 -3.13 -0.68
C ALA A 52 -0.73 -4.65 -0.85
N VAL A 53 0.47 -5.21 -1.07
CA VAL A 53 0.67 -6.65 -1.20
C VAL A 53 0.33 -7.38 0.11
N MET A 54 0.74 -6.84 1.26
CA MET A 54 0.45 -7.42 2.57
C MET A 54 -1.05 -7.44 2.86
N LEU A 55 -1.76 -6.34 2.56
CA LEU A 55 -3.21 -6.24 2.73
C LEU A 55 -3.96 -7.24 1.86
N ASP A 56 -3.51 -7.45 0.62
CA ASP A 56 -4.11 -8.42 -0.29
C ASP A 56 -3.83 -9.87 0.14
N ALA A 57 -2.60 -10.17 0.56
CA ALA A 57 -2.25 -11.46 1.12
C ALA A 57 -3.10 -11.79 2.36
N PHE A 58 -3.30 -10.81 3.25
CA PHE A 58 -4.20 -10.96 4.39
C PHE A 58 -5.66 -11.21 3.97
N ALA A 59 -6.13 -10.55 2.91
CA ALA A 59 -7.47 -10.77 2.35
C ALA A 59 -7.63 -12.21 1.85
N SER A 60 -6.62 -12.69 1.12
CA SER A 60 -6.57 -14.04 0.56
C SER A 60 -6.58 -15.10 1.66
N LEU A 61 -5.78 -14.91 2.72
CA LEU A 61 -5.76 -15.79 3.89
C LEU A 61 -7.10 -15.83 4.63
N LYS A 62 -7.78 -14.68 4.81
CA LYS A 62 -9.12 -14.64 5.42
C LYS A 62 -10.16 -15.38 4.56
N ARG A 63 -10.13 -15.23 3.23
CA ARG A 63 -11.06 -15.89 2.30
C ARG A 63 -10.92 -17.41 2.28
N ARG A 64 -9.71 -17.96 2.45
CA ARG A 64 -9.48 -19.42 2.47
C ARG A 64 -9.91 -20.12 3.75
N ARG A 65 -10.24 -19.37 4.81
CA ARG A 65 -10.52 -19.92 6.14
C ARG A 65 -12.02 -20.10 6.41
N PHE A 66 -12.87 -19.89 5.41
CA PHE A 66 -14.31 -20.13 5.43
C PHE A 66 -14.73 -21.07 4.31
#